data_AF-A0AA37QZH3-F1
#
_entry.id   AF-A0AA37QZH3-F1
#
_cell.length_a   1.000
_cell.length_b   1.000
_cell.length_c   1.000
_cell.angle_alpha   90.00
_cell.angle_beta   90.00
_cell.angle_gamma   90.00
#
_symmetry.space_group_name_H-M   'P 1'
#
loop_
_entity.id
_entity.type
_entity.pdbx_description
1 polymer ?
#
loop_
_entity_poly.entity_id
_entity_poly.type
_entity_poly.pdbx_seq_one_letter_code
_entity_poly.pdbx_strand_id
1 'polypeptide(L)'
;MQAIAQTFYRVPVIGWMTREAVHGPADAKYFFAFNLVVLFAALVYTFGYPFLISVALFEAAAGLAFLVVLTASDAFTKQRAPAPDPTLRAPRKRG
;
A
#
# COMPACT_ATOMS: atom_id res chain seq x y z
N MET A 1 -33.37 -1.23 -0.55
CA MET A 1 -31.92 -1.47 -0.38
C MET A 1 -31.46 -2.63 -1.26
N GLN A 2 -31.27 -2.43 -2.57
CA GLN A 2 -30.70 -3.46 -3.47
C GLN A 2 -29.82 -2.88 -4.61
N ALA A 3 -29.72 -1.56 -4.76
CA ALA A 3 -28.99 -0.94 -5.88
C ALA A 3 -27.46 -0.92 -5.71
N ILE A 4 -26.93 -1.15 -4.50
CA ILE A 4 -25.50 -1.04 -4.22
C ILE A 4 -24.77 -2.36 -4.55
N ALA A 5 -25.39 -3.52 -4.30
CA ALA A 5 -24.76 -4.82 -4.50
C ALA A 5 -24.54 -5.16 -5.98
N GLN A 6 -25.37 -4.68 -6.91
CA GLN A 6 -25.21 -4.97 -8.34
C GLN A 6 -24.09 -4.16 -9.01
N THR A 7 -23.73 -3.00 -8.46
CA THR A 7 -22.64 -2.17 -9.00
C THR A 7 -21.26 -2.75 -8.64
N PHE A 8 -21.11 -3.32 -7.44
CA PHE A 8 -19.84 -3.95 -7.02
C PHE A 8 -19.54 -5.27 -7.76
N TYR A 9 -20.55 -6.03 -8.19
CA TYR A 9 -20.36 -7.24 -9.01
C TYR A 9 -20.08 -6.97 -10.50
N ARG A 10 -20.15 -5.70 -10.94
CA ARG A 10 -19.85 -5.30 -12.33
C ARG A 10 -18.43 -4.79 -12.54
N VAL A 11 -17.58 -4.86 -11.52
CA VAL A 11 -16.16 -4.49 -11.61
C VAL A 11 -15.23 -5.71 -11.48
N PRO A 12 -15.41 -6.80 -12.28
CA PRO A 12 -14.36 -7.80 -12.45
C PRO A 12 -13.22 -7.28 -13.35
N VAL A 13 -13.33 -6.05 -13.87
CA VAL A 13 -12.34 -5.45 -14.80
C VAL A 13 -11.11 -4.96 -14.05
N ILE A 14 -11.26 -4.24 -12.93
CA ILE A 14 -10.09 -3.66 -12.21
C ILE A 14 -9.15 -4.76 -11.71
N GLY A 15 -9.69 -5.90 -11.25
CA GLY A 15 -8.90 -7.06 -10.79
C GLY A 15 -8.21 -7.84 -11.92
N TRP A 16 -8.80 -7.91 -13.12
CA TRP A 16 -8.16 -8.53 -14.29
C TRP A 16 -7.11 -7.63 -14.93
N MET A 17 -7.39 -6.33 -15.02
CA MET A 17 -6.46 -5.35 -15.58
C MET A 17 -5.22 -5.13 -14.68
N THR A 18 -5.38 -5.15 -13.36
CA THR A 18 -4.22 -5.16 -12.44
C THR A 18 -3.42 -6.45 -12.54
N ARG A 19 -4.07 -7.60 -12.79
CA ARG A 19 -3.40 -8.88 -13.02
C ARG A 19 -2.59 -8.88 -14.33
N GLU A 20 -3.12 -8.30 -15.40
CA GLU A 20 -2.44 -8.14 -16.69
C GLU A 20 -1.35 -7.07 -16.65
N ALA A 21 -1.49 -6.01 -15.86
CA ALA A 21 -0.43 -5.00 -15.66
C ALA A 21 0.78 -5.53 -14.87
N VAL A 22 0.62 -6.64 -14.13
CA VAL A 22 1.70 -7.31 -13.39
C VAL A 22 2.36 -8.43 -14.21
N HIS A 23 1.63 -9.10 -15.12
CA HIS A 23 2.12 -10.27 -15.85
C HIS A 23 2.19 -10.12 -17.39
N GLY A 24 1.72 -9.00 -17.95
CA GLY A 24 1.66 -8.76 -19.40
C GLY A 24 2.91 -8.09 -19.99
N PRO A 25 3.09 -8.13 -21.33
CA PRO A 25 4.17 -7.46 -22.04
C PRO A 25 4.15 -5.94 -21.78
N ALA A 26 5.31 -5.27 -21.89
CA ALA A 26 5.50 -3.88 -21.46
C ALA A 26 4.43 -2.91 -22.02
N ASP A 27 3.97 -3.11 -23.25
CA ASP A 27 2.92 -2.30 -23.88
C ASP A 27 1.57 -2.36 -23.16
N ALA A 28 1.18 -3.52 -22.63
CA ALA A 28 -0.10 -3.69 -21.93
C ALA A 28 -0.18 -2.84 -20.65
N LYS A 29 0.97 -2.60 -20.00
CA LYS A 29 1.06 -1.78 -18.78
C LYS A 29 0.79 -0.30 -19.06
N TYR A 30 1.23 0.21 -20.21
CA TYR A 30 0.98 1.60 -20.60
C TYR A 30 -0.49 1.85 -20.93
N PHE A 31 -1.14 0.94 -21.65
CA PHE A 31 -2.58 1.04 -21.92
C PHE A 31 -3.41 0.97 -20.64
N PHE A 32 -3.02 0.14 -19.66
CA PHE A 32 -3.69 0.10 -18.37
C PHE A 32 -3.55 1.41 -17.60
N ALA A 33 -2.32 1.94 -17.49
CA ALA A 33 -2.07 3.22 -16.81
C ALA A 33 -2.84 4.37 -17.48
N PHE A 34 -2.86 4.42 -18.81
CA PHE A 34 -3.61 5.42 -19.56
C PHE A 34 -5.12 5.33 -19.28
N ASN A 35 -5.71 4.12 -19.36
CA ASN A 35 -7.12 3.93 -19.06
C ASN A 35 -7.47 4.30 -17.61
N LEU A 36 -6.59 4.01 -16.66
CA LEU A 36 -6.79 4.39 -15.25
C LEU A 36 -6.80 5.92 -15.08
N VAL A 37 -5.88 6.64 -15.74
CA VAL A 37 -5.85 8.11 -15.72
C VAL A 37 -7.10 8.70 -16.37
N VAL A 38 -7.53 8.16 -17.51
CA VAL A 38 -8.76 8.61 -18.19
C VAL A 38 -10.00 8.35 -17.32
N LEU A 39 -10.10 7.18 -16.71
CA LEU A 39 -11.19 6.84 -15.78
C LEU A 39 -11.19 7.80 -14.58
N PHE A 40 -10.02 8.08 -14.01
CA PHE A 40 -9.88 9.03 -12.92
C PHE A 40 -10.35 10.42 -13.34
N ALA A 41 -9.91 10.91 -14.50
CA ALA A 41 -10.36 12.18 -15.05
C ALA A 41 -11.88 12.22 -15.29
N ALA A 42 -12.47 11.12 -15.77
CA ALA A 42 -13.92 11.01 -15.93
C ALA A 42 -14.66 11.07 -14.58
N LEU A 43 -14.12 10.44 -13.53
CA LEU A 43 -14.68 10.52 -12.18
C LEU A 43 -14.55 11.94 -11.60
N VAL A 44 -13.41 12.59 -11.79
CA VAL A 44 -13.23 14.01 -11.40
C VAL A 44 -14.21 14.90 -12.15
N TYR A 45 -14.43 14.67 -13.44
CA TYR A 45 -15.41 15.43 -14.21
C TYR A 45 -16.85 15.19 -13.74
N THR A 46 -17.22 13.94 -13.43
CA THR A 46 -18.59 13.57 -13.05
C THR A 46 -18.95 13.98 -11.63
N PHE A 47 -18.04 13.77 -10.68
CA PHE A 47 -18.27 14.03 -9.25
C PHE A 47 -17.66 15.34 -8.77
N GLY A 48 -16.73 15.93 -9.52
CA GLY A 48 -16.10 17.20 -9.21
C GLY A 48 -15.06 17.12 -8.08
N TYR A 49 -14.90 18.26 -7.40
CA TYR A 49 -14.00 18.45 -6.26
C TYR A 49 -14.22 17.46 -5.10
N PRO A 50 -15.45 17.03 -4.74
CA PRO A 50 -15.68 16.02 -3.70
C PRO A 50 -14.91 14.71 -3.91
N PHE A 51 -14.75 14.26 -5.16
CA PHE A 51 -13.99 13.05 -5.46
C PHE A 51 -12.50 13.25 -5.18
N LEU A 52 -11.93 14.38 -5.61
CA LEU A 52 -10.53 14.73 -5.35
C LEU A 52 -10.22 14.81 -3.86
N ILE A 53 -11.10 15.46 -3.07
CA ILE A 53 -10.94 15.53 -1.61
C ILE A 53 -10.91 14.12 -1.01
N SER A 54 -11.83 13.25 -1.43
CA SER A 54 -11.95 11.90 -0.87
C SER A 54 -10.71 11.06 -1.16
N VAL A 55 -10.18 11.13 -2.39
CA VAL A 55 -8.93 10.45 -2.77
C VAL A 55 -7.76 10.99 -1.95
N ALA A 56 -7.62 12.31 -1.82
CA ALA A 56 -6.56 12.93 -1.03
C ALA A 56 -6.63 12.54 0.45
N LEU A 57 -7.84 12.48 1.02
CA LEU A 57 -8.04 12.08 2.41
C LEU A 57 -7.65 10.61 2.64
N PHE A 58 -7.98 9.75 1.67
CA PHE A 58 -7.60 8.34 1.70
C PHE A 58 -6.08 8.16 1.61
N GLU A 59 -5.41 8.87 0.69
CA GLU A 59 -3.95 8.85 0.57
C GLU A 59 -3.26 9.38 1.83
N ALA A 60 -3.76 10.46 2.42
CA ALA A 60 -3.23 11.00 3.67
C ALA A 60 -3.36 9.99 4.83
N ALA A 61 -4.52 9.35 4.97
CA ALA A 61 -4.74 8.33 5.98
C ALA A 61 -3.83 7.11 5.76
N ALA A 62 -3.69 6.66 4.51
CA ALA A 62 -2.82 5.55 4.15
C ALA A 62 -1.34 5.87 4.42
N GLY A 63 -0.88 7.07 4.06
CA GLY A 63 0.49 7.54 4.32
C GLY A 63 0.80 7.64 5.81
N LEU A 64 -0.14 8.17 6.60
CA LEU A 64 0.00 8.19 8.07
C LEU A 64 0.04 6.78 8.65
N ALA A 65 -0.88 5.90 8.23
CA ALA A 65 -0.88 4.51 8.68
C ALA A 65 0.43 3.80 8.31
N PHE A 66 0.94 4.02 7.10
CA PHE A 66 2.20 3.47 6.63
C PHE A 66 3.37 3.96 7.50
N LEU A 67 3.46 5.25 7.80
CA LEU A 67 4.48 5.82 8.69
C LEU A 67 4.41 5.24 10.10
N VAL A 68 3.21 5.09 10.65
CA VAL A 68 3.00 4.48 11.98
C VAL A 68 3.47 3.03 11.98
N VAL A 69 3.08 2.24 10.97
CA VAL A 69 3.49 0.84 10.85
C VAL A 69 5.00 0.71 10.71
N LEU A 70 5.63 1.54 9.87
CA LEU A 70 7.08 1.55 9.68
C LEU A 70 7.80 1.88 10.98
N THR A 71 7.37 2.95 11.65
CA THR A 71 7.98 3.40 12.92
C THR A 71 7.80 2.37 14.03
N ALA A 72 6.61 1.78 14.14
CA ALA A 72 6.33 0.74 15.12
C ALA A 72 7.21 -0.49 14.85
N SER A 73 7.33 -0.92 13.60
CA SER A 73 8.16 -2.07 13.20
C SER A 73 9.64 -1.86 13.55
N ASP A 74 10.18 -0.66 13.34
CA ASP A 74 11.55 -0.31 13.73
C ASP A 74 11.72 -0.30 15.25
N ALA A 75 10.76 0.25 15.99
CA ALA A 75 10.79 0.27 17.45
C ALA A 75 10.81 -1.15 18.04
N PHE A 76 9.96 -2.05 17.50
CA PHE A 76 9.94 -3.46 17.90
C PHE A 76 11.21 -4.22 17.47
N THR A 77 11.81 -3.87 16.33
CA THR A 77 13.08 -4.46 15.87
C THR A 77 14.24 -4.08 16.79
N LYS A 78 14.32 -2.81 17.21
CA LYS A 78 15.36 -2.31 18.13
C LYS A 78 15.30 -2.97 19.51
N GLN A 79 14.14 -3.46 19.94
CA GLN A 79 13.96 -4.14 21.21
C GLN A 79 14.52 -5.57 21.25
N ARG A 80 14.79 -6.19 20.08
CA ARG A 80 15.59 -7.41 20.00
C ARG A 80 17.06 -7.03 20.19
N ALA A 81 17.48 -6.92 21.44
CA ALA A 81 18.89 -6.73 21.80
C ALA A 81 19.77 -7.84 21.17
N PRO A 82 21.05 -7.55 20.85
CA PRO A 82 21.98 -8.56 20.37
C PRO A 82 22.09 -9.69 21.39
N ALA A 83 22.18 -10.95 20.91
CA ALA A 83 22.47 -12.08 21.77
C ALA A 83 23.74 -11.79 22.60
N PRO A 84 23.77 -12.17 23.89
CA PRO A 84 24.93 -11.89 24.74
C PRO A 84 26.18 -12.46 24.10
N ASP A 85 27.19 -11.61 23.92
CA ASP A 85 28.45 -11.98 23.27
C ASP A 85 29.11 -13.13 24.03
N PRO A 86 29.28 -14.31 23.43
CA PRO A 86 29.90 -15.46 24.09
C PRO A 86 31.38 -15.23 24.44
N THR A 87 31.99 -14.15 23.93
CA THR A 87 33.37 -13.76 24.21
C THR A 87 33.53 -12.90 25.47
N LEU A 88 32.44 -12.35 26.02
CA LEU A 88 32.42 -11.73 27.36
C LEU A 88 32.46 -12.79 28.46
N ARG A 89 33.52 -13.61 28.49
CA ARG A 89 33.84 -14.46 29.65
C ARG A 89 34.50 -13.58 30.71
N ALA A 90 33.91 -13.58 31.91
CA ALA A 90 34.38 -12.84 33.08
C ALA A 90 35.90 -13.01 33.32
N PRO A 91 36.60 -11.98 33.87
CA PRO A 91 38.03 -12.06 34.11
C PRO A 91 38.32 -13.23 35.06
N ARG A 92 39.02 -14.23 34.53
CA ARG A 92 39.54 -15.35 35.32
C ARG A 92 40.53 -14.77 36.33
N LYS A 93 40.10 -14.62 37.59
CA LYS A 93 40.99 -14.33 38.72
C LYS A 93 42.09 -15.40 38.73
N ARG A 94 43.29 -15.02 38.29
CA ARG A 94 44.51 -15.80 38.52
C ARG A 94 44.90 -15.57 39.98
N GLY A 95 44.76 -16.61 40.79
CA GLY A 95 45.48 -16.74 42.06
C GLY A 95 46.94 -17.09 41.81
#